data_AF-A0A953LLS1-F1
#
_entry.id   AF-A0A953LLS1-F1
#
_cell.length_a   1.000
_cell.length_b   1.000
_cell.length_c   1.000
_cell.angle_alpha   90.00
_cell.angle_beta   90.00
_cell.angle_gamma   90.00
#
_symmetry.space_group_name_H-M   'P 1'
#
loop_
_entity.id
_entity.type
_entity.pdbx_description
1 polymer ?
#
loop_
_entity_poly.entity_id
_entity_poly.type
_entity_poly.pdbx_seq_one_letter_code
_entity_poly.pdbx_strand_id
1 'polypeptide(L)'
;MDPLTHGLLGAVAAKAVLGRRLGHAGWMIGAAAGMLPDVDFFIRSEADPLLNFELHRQFTHSLVAIPVGGALAALPWLTFRKFRIEWRSVLAASIVGYATHGVLDACTTYGTHLAWPFSPERASWNLMTTIGPLFTLFLLLGLVFAALRRTRAPAIAALAPCRRR
;
A
#
# COMPACT_ATOMS: atom_id res chain seq x y z
N MET A 1 3.47 4.91 -8.43
CA MET A 1 4.22 3.86 -9.18
C MET A 1 3.22 3.08 -10.05
N ASP A 2 3.55 1.90 -10.59
CA ASP A 2 2.51 1.01 -11.14
C ASP A 2 1.66 0.38 -10.01
N PRO A 3 0.33 0.20 -10.18
CA PRO A 3 -0.55 -0.33 -9.14
C PRO A 3 -0.17 -1.74 -8.64
N LEU A 4 0.47 -2.55 -9.49
CA LEU A 4 0.91 -3.90 -9.12
C LEU A 4 2.00 -3.84 -8.05
N THR A 5 2.98 -2.94 -8.19
CA THR A 5 4.02 -2.73 -7.18
C THR A 5 3.42 -2.26 -5.85
N HIS A 6 2.44 -1.36 -5.87
CA HIS A 6 1.74 -0.92 -4.64
C HIS A 6 1.01 -2.08 -3.95
N GLY A 7 0.26 -2.88 -4.73
CA GLY A 7 -0.40 -4.07 -4.21
C GLY A 7 0.59 -5.09 -3.63
N LEU A 8 1.69 -5.36 -4.33
CA LEU A 8 2.71 -6.29 -3.85
C LEU A 8 3.40 -5.80 -2.57
N LEU A 9 3.75 -4.51 -2.49
CA LEU A 9 4.37 -3.96 -1.28
C LEU A 9 3.41 -4.02 -0.09
N GLY A 10 2.15 -3.63 -0.29
CA GLY A 10 1.11 -3.73 0.73
C GLY A 10 0.88 -5.17 1.19
N ALA A 11 0.88 -6.13 0.26
CA ALA A 11 0.76 -7.55 0.54
C ALA A 11 1.93 -8.09 1.39
N VAL A 12 3.16 -7.76 0.99
CA VAL A 12 4.39 -8.17 1.68
C VAL A 12 4.44 -7.56 3.08
N ALA A 13 4.15 -6.26 3.22
CA ALA A 13 4.15 -5.57 4.49
C ALA A 13 3.09 -6.15 5.45
N ALA A 14 1.85 -6.32 5.01
CA ALA A 14 0.79 -6.90 5.84
C ALA A 14 1.09 -8.37 6.20
N LYS A 15 1.67 -9.16 5.28
CA LYS A 15 2.11 -10.53 5.56
C LYS A 15 3.24 -10.57 6.58
N ALA A 16 4.18 -9.63 6.53
CA ALA A 16 5.28 -9.54 7.49
C ALA A 16 4.76 -9.25 8.91
N VAL A 17 3.83 -8.30 9.05
CA VAL A 17 3.33 -7.88 10.37
C VAL A 17 2.25 -8.84 10.89
N LEU A 18 1.20 -9.12 10.11
CA LEU A 18 0.00 -9.85 10.55
C LEU A 18 -0.07 -11.31 10.05
N GLY A 19 0.90 -11.79 9.28
CA GLY A 19 0.87 -13.11 8.66
C GLY A 19 0.74 -14.31 9.61
N ARG A 20 1.10 -14.15 10.89
CA ARG A 20 0.92 -15.17 11.94
C ARG A 20 -0.55 -15.31 12.39
N ARG A 21 -1.31 -14.22 12.40
CA ARG A 21 -2.73 -14.21 12.82
C ARG A 21 -3.68 -14.43 11.65
N LEU A 22 -3.45 -13.73 10.54
CA LEU A 22 -4.34 -13.76 9.37
C LEU A 22 -3.95 -14.83 8.33
N GLY A 23 -2.82 -15.51 8.50
CA GLY A 23 -2.37 -16.54 7.57
C GLY A 23 -2.20 -16.00 6.14
N HIS A 24 -2.89 -16.61 5.17
CA HIS A 24 -2.92 -16.14 3.78
C HIS A 24 -3.83 -14.93 3.57
N ALA A 25 -4.82 -14.69 4.43
CA ALA A 25 -5.65 -13.51 4.27
C ALA A 25 -4.85 -12.20 4.46
N GLY A 26 -3.80 -12.24 5.28
CA GLY A 26 -2.99 -11.06 5.57
C GLY A 26 -2.37 -10.41 4.33
N TRP A 27 -1.90 -11.22 3.36
CA TRP A 27 -1.32 -10.65 2.14
C TRP A 27 -2.39 -10.13 1.17
N MET A 28 -3.56 -10.77 1.09
CA MET A 28 -4.66 -10.30 0.24
C MET A 28 -5.26 -8.98 0.77
N ILE A 29 -5.46 -8.89 2.08
CA ILE A 29 -5.93 -7.66 2.75
C ILE A 29 -4.94 -6.53 2.51
N GLY A 30 -3.63 -6.79 2.71
CA GLY A 30 -2.58 -5.81 2.45
C GLY A 30 -2.50 -5.37 0.99
N ALA A 31 -2.68 -6.30 0.04
CA ALA A 31 -2.68 -5.99 -1.39
C ALA A 31 -3.81 -5.03 -1.76
N ALA A 32 -5.04 -5.36 -1.34
CA ALA A 32 -6.22 -4.54 -1.61
C ALA A 32 -6.07 -3.15 -0.98
N ALA A 33 -5.59 -3.07 0.27
CA ALA A 33 -5.39 -1.81 0.95
C ALA A 33 -4.27 -0.97 0.31
N GLY A 34 -3.19 -1.62 -0.15
CA GLY A 34 -2.08 -0.95 -0.83
C GLY A 34 -2.45 -0.38 -2.19
N MET A 35 -3.48 -0.89 -2.87
CA MET A 35 -3.96 -0.33 -4.15
C MET A 35 -5.06 0.72 -3.98
N LEU A 36 -5.66 0.83 -2.80
CA LEU A 36 -6.83 1.68 -2.58
C LEU A 36 -6.61 3.18 -2.87
N PRO A 37 -5.44 3.79 -2.56
CA PRO A 37 -5.22 5.22 -2.84
C PRO A 37 -5.37 5.59 -4.32
N ASP A 38 -4.89 4.76 -5.24
CA ASP A 38 -4.96 4.99 -6.70
C ASP A 38 -6.39 4.96 -7.27
N VAL A 39 -7.38 4.51 -6.49
CA VAL A 39 -8.80 4.59 -6.89
C VAL A 39 -9.26 6.05 -7.03
N ASP A 40 -8.48 7.00 -6.50
CA ASP A 40 -8.69 8.44 -6.75
C ASP A 40 -8.61 8.83 -8.24
N PHE A 41 -8.05 7.99 -9.10
CA PHE A 41 -8.11 8.15 -10.56
C PHE A 41 -9.56 8.26 -11.08
N PHE A 42 -10.54 7.68 -10.39
CA PHE A 42 -11.95 7.81 -10.75
C PHE A 42 -12.57 9.15 -10.34
N ILE A 43 -11.88 9.95 -9.52
CA ILE A 43 -12.29 11.31 -9.18
C ILE A 43 -11.93 12.22 -10.35
N ARG A 44 -12.91 12.45 -11.22
CA ARG A 44 -12.78 13.27 -12.43
C ARG A 44 -14.02 14.11 -12.64
N SER A 45 -13.84 15.26 -13.28
CA SER A 45 -14.92 16.16 -13.66
C SER A 45 -14.87 16.40 -15.16
N GLU A 46 -16.01 16.35 -15.84
CA GLU A 46 -16.08 16.73 -17.27
C GLU A 46 -15.92 18.24 -17.47
N ALA A 47 -16.30 19.04 -16.45
CA ALA A 47 -16.16 20.49 -16.46
C ALA A 47 -14.73 20.96 -16.15
N ASP A 48 -13.95 20.15 -15.44
CA ASP A 48 -12.56 20.43 -15.10
C ASP A 48 -11.69 19.18 -15.29
N PRO A 49 -11.10 19.01 -16.49
CA PRO A 49 -10.22 17.90 -16.80
C PRO A 49 -8.92 17.87 -15.96
N LEU A 50 -8.53 19.01 -15.37
CA LEU A 50 -7.30 19.11 -14.56
C LEU A 50 -7.50 18.62 -13.13
N LEU A 51 -8.75 18.57 -12.65
CA LEU A 51 -9.10 18.13 -11.29
C LEU A 51 -8.49 16.77 -10.94
N ASN A 52 -8.48 15.84 -11.89
CA ASN A 52 -7.91 14.51 -11.66
C ASN A 52 -6.39 14.58 -11.44
N PHE A 53 -5.68 15.40 -12.21
CA PHE A 53 -4.24 15.59 -12.06
C PHE A 53 -3.88 16.32 -10.77
N GLU A 54 -4.74 17.22 -10.33
CA GLU A 54 -4.54 17.94 -9.08
C GLU A 54 -4.77 17.02 -7.88
N LEU A 55 -5.88 16.28 -7.86
CA LEU A 55 -6.25 15.43 -6.72
C LEU A 55 -5.48 14.12 -6.66
N HIS A 56 -5.02 13.58 -7.79
CA HIS A 56 -4.22 12.35 -7.81
C HIS A 56 -2.92 12.58 -7.04
N ARG A 57 -2.66 11.73 -6.04
CA ARG A 57 -1.53 11.85 -5.09
C ARG A 57 -1.59 13.03 -4.12
N GLN A 58 -2.77 13.59 -3.90
CA GLN A 58 -3.02 14.52 -2.80
C GLN A 58 -3.55 13.77 -1.56
N PHE A 59 -4.80 14.04 -1.19
CA PHE A 59 -5.32 13.70 0.12
C PHE A 59 -5.35 12.19 0.38
N THR A 60 -5.66 11.37 -0.63
CA THR A 60 -5.66 9.89 -0.58
C THR A 60 -4.29 9.28 -0.32
N HIS A 61 -3.21 9.98 -0.65
CA HIS A 61 -1.83 9.50 -0.48
C HIS A 61 -1.15 10.10 0.77
N SER A 62 -1.86 10.97 1.49
CA SER A 62 -1.36 11.61 2.70
C SER A 62 -1.25 10.63 3.88
N LEU A 63 -0.35 10.93 4.81
CA LEU A 63 -0.22 10.16 6.06
C LEU A 63 -1.48 10.27 6.93
N VAL A 64 -2.19 11.40 6.84
CA VAL A 64 -3.44 11.65 7.58
C VAL A 64 -4.57 10.76 7.07
N ALA A 65 -4.57 10.39 5.79
CA ALA A 65 -5.57 9.50 5.23
C ALA A 65 -5.41 8.03 5.68
N ILE A 66 -4.25 7.63 6.22
CA ILE A 66 -3.96 6.23 6.57
C ILE A 66 -5.03 5.58 7.47
N PRO A 67 -5.47 6.19 8.59
CA PRO A 67 -6.46 5.55 9.46
C PRO A 67 -7.82 5.39 8.77
N VAL A 68 -8.25 6.41 8.02
CA VAL A 68 -9.55 6.43 7.33
C VAL A 68 -9.52 5.47 6.14
N GLY A 69 -8.54 5.61 5.26
CA GLY A 69 -8.36 4.75 4.08
C GLY A 69 -8.11 3.29 4.47
N GLY A 70 -7.30 3.05 5.50
CA GLY A 70 -7.10 1.71 6.07
C GLY A 70 -8.39 1.11 6.64
N ALA A 71 -9.22 1.90 7.32
CA ALA A 71 -10.53 1.43 7.79
C ALA A 71 -11.48 1.12 6.62
N LEU A 72 -11.54 1.97 5.59
CA LEU A 72 -12.33 1.73 4.38
C LEU A 72 -11.89 0.45 3.66
N ALA A 73 -10.58 0.23 3.51
CA ALA A 73 -10.01 -1.01 2.96
C ALA A 73 -10.38 -2.26 3.78
N ALA A 74 -10.59 -2.12 5.09
CA ALA A 74 -10.96 -3.23 5.97
C ALA A 74 -12.43 -3.64 5.83
N LEU A 75 -13.34 -2.70 5.52
CA LEU A 75 -14.80 -2.93 5.54
C LEU A 75 -15.27 -4.14 4.72
N PRO A 76 -14.83 -4.35 3.45
CA PRO A 76 -15.29 -5.48 2.65
C PRO A 76 -14.97 -6.83 3.31
N TRP A 77 -13.82 -6.94 3.98
CA TRP A 77 -13.39 -8.14 4.67
C TRP A 77 -14.24 -8.42 5.92
N LEU A 78 -14.72 -7.39 6.59
CA LEU A 78 -15.57 -7.52 7.78
C LEU A 78 -16.98 -8.02 7.47
N THR A 79 -17.35 -8.24 6.20
CA THR A 79 -18.59 -8.96 5.85
C THR A 79 -18.50 -10.44 6.23
N PHE A 80 -17.30 -11.03 6.22
CA PHE A 80 -17.08 -12.43 6.55
C PHE A 80 -16.95 -12.63 8.07
N ARG A 81 -17.70 -13.60 8.64
CA ARG A 81 -17.70 -13.89 10.09
C ARG A 81 -16.31 -14.14 10.67
N LYS A 82 -15.46 -14.87 9.94
CA LYS A 82 -14.06 -15.14 10.33
C LYS A 82 -13.26 -13.86 10.57
N PHE A 83 -13.41 -12.88 9.68
CA PHE A 83 -12.67 -11.62 9.74
C PHE A 83 -13.26 -10.62 10.74
N ARG A 84 -14.57 -10.73 11.05
CA ARG A 84 -15.17 -9.97 12.15
C ARG A 84 -14.59 -10.32 13.51
N ILE A 85 -14.33 -11.60 13.77
CA ILE A 85 -13.70 -12.04 15.02
C ILE A 85 -12.29 -11.44 15.14
N GLU A 86 -11.56 -11.40 14.02
CA GLU A 86 -10.19 -10.88 13.91
C GLU A 86 -10.14 -9.41 13.44
N TRP A 87 -11.18 -8.61 13.68
CA TRP A 87 -11.32 -7.28 13.06
C TRP A 87 -10.13 -6.35 13.32
N ARG A 88 -9.51 -6.44 14.50
CA ARG A 88 -8.31 -5.67 14.86
C ARG A 88 -7.12 -6.04 13.98
N SER A 89 -6.96 -7.34 13.71
CA SER A 89 -5.90 -7.85 12.84
C SER A 89 -6.15 -7.42 11.38
N VAL A 90 -7.40 -7.47 10.92
CA VAL A 90 -7.79 -7.03 9.56
C VAL A 90 -7.57 -5.53 9.38
N LEU A 91 -8.01 -4.73 10.35
CA LEU A 91 -7.79 -3.28 10.36
C LEU A 91 -6.29 -2.96 10.37
N ALA A 92 -5.51 -3.61 11.23
CA ALA A 92 -4.06 -3.41 11.27
C ALA A 92 -3.38 -3.79 9.95
N ALA A 93 -3.76 -4.91 9.33
CA ALA A 93 -3.24 -5.31 8.02
C ALA A 93 -3.61 -4.30 6.92
N SER A 94 -4.81 -3.75 6.97
CA SER A 94 -5.28 -2.74 6.00
C SER A 94 -4.56 -1.41 6.19
N ILE A 95 -4.38 -0.95 7.43
CA ILE A 95 -3.59 0.25 7.77
C ILE A 95 -2.15 0.10 7.30
N VAL A 96 -1.52 -1.05 7.58
CA VAL A 96 -0.15 -1.32 7.12
C VAL A 96 -0.07 -1.30 5.61
N GLY A 97 -0.99 -1.97 4.89
CA GLY A 97 -1.02 -1.96 3.44
C GLY A 97 -1.20 -0.56 2.86
N TYR A 98 -2.19 0.20 3.34
CA TYR A 98 -2.47 1.55 2.88
C TYR A 98 -1.30 2.51 3.12
N ALA A 99 -0.66 2.44 4.29
CA ALA A 99 0.47 3.27 4.66
C ALA A 99 1.68 3.11 3.71
N THR A 100 1.85 1.93 3.10
CA THR A 100 2.97 1.71 2.16
C THR A 100 2.85 2.53 0.88
N HIS A 101 1.63 2.91 0.50
CA HIS A 101 1.37 3.50 -0.81
C HIS A 101 2.00 4.89 -0.95
N GLY A 102 1.59 5.84 -0.09
CA GLY A 102 2.14 7.20 -0.11
C GLY A 102 3.65 7.22 0.16
N VAL A 103 4.14 6.34 1.05
CA VAL A 103 5.58 6.23 1.32
C VAL A 103 6.35 5.76 0.08
N LEU A 104 5.84 4.77 -0.65
CA LEU A 104 6.46 4.30 -1.90
C LEU A 104 6.46 5.38 -2.98
N ASP A 105 5.39 6.16 -3.09
CA ASP A 105 5.32 7.26 -4.03
C ASP A 105 6.31 8.39 -3.69
N ALA A 106 6.53 8.67 -2.40
CA ALA A 106 7.56 9.60 -1.95
C ALA A 106 8.98 9.13 -2.27
N CYS A 107 9.22 7.83 -2.40
CA CYS A 107 10.51 7.30 -2.88
C CYS A 107 10.78 7.60 -4.37
N THR A 108 9.78 8.05 -5.12
CA THR A 108 9.92 8.36 -6.56
C THR A 108 10.22 9.83 -6.82
N THR A 109 10.65 10.14 -8.05
CA THR A 109 10.88 11.52 -8.51
C THR A 109 9.59 12.32 -8.72
N TYR A 110 8.44 11.67 -8.92
CA TYR A 110 7.15 12.36 -9.12
C TYR A 110 6.65 13.07 -7.85
N GLY A 111 7.02 12.53 -6.69
CA GLY A 111 6.61 13.02 -5.38
C GLY A 111 5.13 12.85 -5.06
N THR A 112 4.78 13.08 -3.79
CA THR A 112 3.42 12.96 -3.25
C THR A 112 3.21 13.88 -2.04
N HIS A 113 1.98 14.32 -1.79
CA HIS A 113 1.65 15.24 -0.70
C HIS A 113 1.50 14.50 0.65
N LEU A 114 2.59 13.93 1.17
CA LEU A 114 2.59 13.14 2.41
C LEU A 114 2.04 13.90 3.63
N ALA A 115 2.35 15.20 3.73
CA ALA A 115 2.02 16.04 4.88
C ALA A 115 0.68 16.80 4.73
N TRP A 116 -0.09 16.52 3.67
CA TRP A 116 -1.42 17.11 3.53
C TRP A 116 -2.32 16.70 4.73
N PRO A 117 -3.15 17.61 5.29
CA PRO A 117 -3.44 18.97 4.85
C PRO A 117 -2.54 20.06 5.47
N PHE A 118 -1.51 19.68 6.23
CA PHE A 118 -0.67 20.63 6.97
C PHE A 118 0.36 21.35 6.09
N SER A 119 0.82 20.70 5.02
CA SER A 119 1.74 21.29 4.05
C SER A 119 1.38 20.90 2.61
N PRO A 120 1.46 21.84 1.65
CA PRO A 120 1.30 21.56 0.23
C PRO A 120 2.58 21.01 -0.42
N GLU A 121 3.68 20.85 0.31
CA GLU A 121 4.93 20.34 -0.26
C GLU A 121 4.80 18.88 -0.72
N ARG A 122 5.42 18.58 -1.87
CA ARG A 122 5.55 17.22 -2.38
C ARG A 122 6.85 16.61 -1.89
N ALA A 123 6.76 15.51 -1.15
CA ALA A 123 7.93 14.73 -0.78
C ALA A 123 8.39 13.88 -1.98
N SER A 124 9.62 14.10 -2.45
CA SER A 124 10.31 13.24 -3.43
C SER A 124 11.75 12.96 -2.97
N TRP A 125 12.01 11.72 -2.56
CA TRP A 125 13.31 11.28 -2.05
C TRP A 125 14.23 10.75 -3.15
N ASN A 126 13.74 10.62 -4.39
CA ASN A 126 14.53 10.22 -5.56
C ASN A 126 15.31 8.90 -5.36
N LEU A 127 14.76 7.99 -4.56
CA LEU A 127 15.39 6.70 -4.24
C LEU A 127 15.16 5.67 -5.35
N MET A 128 14.09 5.82 -6.12
CA MET A 128 13.65 4.82 -7.10
C MET A 128 13.08 5.48 -8.35
N THR A 129 13.40 4.94 -9.53
CA THR A 129 12.69 5.26 -10.76
C THR A 129 11.32 4.57 -10.76
N THR A 130 10.32 5.22 -11.35
CA THR A 130 8.90 4.85 -11.25
C THR A 130 8.55 3.48 -11.87
N ILE A 131 9.49 2.87 -12.59
CA ILE A 131 9.35 1.55 -13.19
C ILE A 131 10.60 0.75 -12.80
N GLY A 132 10.53 0.12 -11.63
CA GLY A 132 11.58 -0.77 -11.15
C GLY A 132 11.14 -2.22 -11.26
N PRO A 133 11.16 -2.86 -12.46
CA PRO A 133 10.70 -4.25 -12.62
C PRO A 133 11.44 -5.22 -11.70
N LEU A 134 12.69 -4.90 -11.35
CA LEU A 134 13.46 -5.64 -10.35
C LEU A 134 12.82 -5.55 -8.96
N PHE A 135 12.39 -4.38 -8.52
CA PHE A 135 11.75 -4.21 -7.21
C PHE A 135 10.42 -4.95 -7.14
N THR A 136 9.58 -4.81 -8.16
CA THR A 136 8.32 -5.56 -8.29
C THR A 136 8.58 -7.07 -8.26
N LEU A 137 9.61 -7.54 -8.98
CA LEU A 137 10.02 -8.95 -9.00
C LEU A 137 10.48 -9.43 -7.62
N PHE A 138 11.29 -8.65 -6.89
CA PHE A 138 11.73 -8.99 -5.54
C PHE A 138 10.55 -9.15 -4.58
N LEU A 139 9.58 -8.22 -4.62
CA LEU A 139 8.36 -8.30 -3.81
C LEU A 139 7.51 -9.51 -4.19
N LEU A 140 7.33 -9.77 -5.49
CA LEU A 140 6.58 -10.91 -6.00
C LEU A 140 7.19 -12.23 -5.53
N LEU A 141 8.50 -12.43 -5.73
CA LEU A 141 9.20 -13.64 -5.30
C LEU A 141 9.09 -13.83 -3.78
N GLY A 142 9.32 -12.77 -3.00
CA GLY A 142 9.17 -12.80 -1.55
C GLY A 142 7.77 -13.22 -1.10
N LEU A 143 6.74 -12.66 -1.74
CA LEU A 143 5.35 -12.99 -1.45
C LEU A 143 5.02 -14.44 -1.82
N VAL A 144 5.43 -14.88 -3.02
CA VAL A 144 5.23 -16.25 -3.50
C VAL A 144 5.90 -17.25 -2.57
N PHE A 145 7.17 -17.05 -2.20
CA PHE A 145 7.87 -17.93 -1.26
C PHE A 145 7.23 -17.91 0.13
N ALA A 146 6.77 -16.74 0.61
CA ALA A 146 6.06 -16.64 1.88
C ALA A 146 4.72 -17.40 1.87
N ALA A 147 4.02 -17.37 0.73
CA ALA A 147 2.79 -18.14 0.53
C ALA A 147 3.09 -19.65 0.47
N LEU A 148 4.03 -20.08 -0.38
CA LEU A 148 4.37 -21.49 -0.54
C LEU A 148 4.88 -22.12 0.76
N ARG A 149 5.78 -21.44 1.48
CA ARG A 149 6.34 -21.93 2.75
C ARG A 149 5.44 -21.69 3.96
N ARG A 150 4.27 -21.06 3.78
CA ARG A 150 3.35 -20.63 4.86
C ARG A 150 4.04 -19.87 6.00
N THR A 151 5.12 -19.14 5.69
CA THR A 151 5.94 -18.41 6.67
C THR A 151 6.06 -16.95 6.27
N ARG A 152 6.32 -16.06 7.23
CA ARG A 152 6.53 -14.63 6.95
C ARG A 152 7.97 -14.24 6.65
N ALA A 153 8.92 -15.15 6.85
CA ALA A 153 10.35 -14.86 6.70
C ALA A 153 10.72 -14.40 5.27
N PRO A 154 10.22 -15.03 4.19
CA PRO A 154 10.53 -14.58 2.83
C PRO A 154 9.95 -13.19 2.52
N ALA A 155 8.77 -12.86 3.08
CA ALA A 155 8.18 -11.53 2.95
C ALA A 155 9.03 -10.46 3.65
N ILE A 156 9.53 -10.75 4.86
CA ILE A 156 10.45 -9.84 5.58
C ILE A 156 11.74 -9.63 4.78
N ALA A 157 12.31 -10.71 4.22
CA ALA A 157 13.52 -10.62 3.41
C ALA A 157 13.31 -9.77 2.14
N ALA A 158 12.12 -9.83 1.53
CA ALA A 158 11.80 -9.03 0.35
C ALA A 158 11.60 -7.53 0.62
N LEU A 159 11.48 -7.11 1.88
CA LEU A 159 11.51 -5.69 2.26
C LEU A 159 12.94 -5.15 2.43
N ALA A 160 13.95 -6.02 2.55
CA ALA A 160 15.35 -5.64 2.72
C ALA A 160 16.05 -4.99 1.50
N PRO A 161 15.65 -5.15 0.22
CA PRO A 161 16.30 -4.50 -0.91
C PRO A 161 16.30 -2.96 -0.84
N CYS A 162 15.47 -2.36 0.03
CA CYS A 162 15.44 -0.91 0.24
C CYS A 162 16.68 -0.37 0.98
N ARG A 163 17.62 -1.22 1.41
CA ARG A 163 18.90 -0.80 2.00
C ARG A 163 20.01 -0.74 0.94
N ARG A 164 20.38 0.50 0.59
CA ARG A 164 21.59 0.96 -0.13
C ARG A 164 21.54 0.93 -1.67
N ARG A 165 21.56 2.12 -2.28
CA ARG A 165 22.80 2.79 -2.67
C ARG A 165 22.70 4.28 -2.35
#